data_AF-A0A915NSN6-F1
#
_entry.id   AF-A0A915NSN6-F1
#
_cell.length_a   1.000
_cell.length_b   1.000
_cell.length_c   1.000
_cell.angle_alpha   90.00
_cell.angle_beta   90.00
_cell.angle_gamma   90.00
#
_symmetry.space_group_name_H-M   'P 1'
#
loop_
_entity.id
_entity.type
_entity.pdbx_description
1 polymer ?
#
loop_
_entity_poly.entity_id
_entity_poly.type
_entity_poly.pdbx_seq_one_letter_code
_entity_poly.pdbx_strand_id
1 'polypeptide(L)'
;MAIYVTLLDEKSKNNFAHLAQYTGITADYIPLTFMLGFFVKIVVERFVDSVAHAVCSVVRGNVLKTIKTRRNIMRYLCLMQVLVLRDISVRVRKRFPTMQALISAGLLEKHEQNLIEEIGYQYNEQFGIYWLPYNWICQLCYRLRENGNIASDPLLSFVLRELREYRERLQTLINFDLVPIPLEKK
;
A
#
# COMPACT_ATOMS: atom_id res chain seq x y z
N MET A 1 -3.65 -32.88 21.25
CA MET A 1 -4.63 -33.22 22.32
C MET A 1 -5.14 -34.64 22.20
N ALA A 2 -5.78 -35.05 21.10
CA ALA A 2 -6.32 -36.41 20.95
C ALA A 2 -5.27 -37.53 21.23
N ILE A 3 -4.12 -37.50 20.56
CA ILE A 3 -3.05 -38.50 20.74
C ILE A 3 -2.51 -38.53 22.19
N TYR A 4 -2.40 -37.38 22.86
CA TYR A 4 -1.94 -37.28 24.25
C TYR A 4 -2.90 -37.93 25.24
N VAL A 5 -4.20 -37.81 24.98
CA VAL A 5 -5.24 -38.32 25.88
C VAL A 5 -5.54 -39.80 25.62
N THR A 6 -5.49 -40.25 24.36
CA THR A 6 -6.00 -41.58 23.99
C THR A 6 -4.94 -42.63 23.69
N LEU A 7 -3.71 -42.25 23.31
CA LEU A 7 -2.73 -43.17 22.74
C LEU A 7 -1.40 -43.25 23.51
N LEU A 8 -1.14 -42.33 24.43
CA LEU A 8 0.14 -42.25 25.13
C LEU A 8 0.11 -42.93 26.50
N ASP A 9 1.13 -43.74 26.78
CA ASP A 9 1.35 -44.36 28.08
C ASP A 9 1.81 -43.32 29.12
N GLU A 10 1.59 -43.57 30.42
CA GLU A 10 1.90 -42.62 31.50
C GLU A 10 3.35 -42.11 31.50
N LYS A 11 4.32 -42.98 31.19
CA LYS A 11 5.74 -42.59 31.06
C LYS A 11 5.97 -41.64 29.88
N SER A 12 5.29 -41.88 28.76
CA SER A 12 5.39 -41.07 27.54
C SER A 12 4.63 -39.75 27.67
N LYS A 13 3.54 -39.71 28.46
CA LYS A 13 2.83 -38.48 28.83
C LYS A 13 3.70 -37.55 29.66
N ASN A 14 4.47 -38.07 30.63
CA ASN A 14 5.40 -37.27 31.42
C ASN A 14 6.53 -36.69 30.56
N ASN A 15 7.11 -37.49 29.66
CA ASN A 15 8.12 -36.99 28.72
C ASN A 15 7.55 -35.92 27.78
N PHE A 16 6.33 -36.11 27.28
CA PHE A 16 5.66 -35.12 26.44
C PHE A 16 5.35 -33.83 27.21
N ALA A 17 4.99 -33.93 28.50
CA ALA A 17 4.77 -32.75 29.36
C ALA A 17 6.06 -31.95 29.56
N HIS A 18 7.19 -32.62 29.79
CA HIS A 18 8.50 -31.96 29.86
C HIS A 18 8.89 -31.30 28.53
N LEU A 19 8.63 -31.97 27.40
CA LEU A 19 8.87 -31.41 26.07
C LEU A 19 7.98 -30.18 25.82
N ALA A 20 6.70 -30.24 26.16
CA ALA A 20 5.75 -29.13 26.00
C ALA A 20 6.12 -27.93 26.89
N GLN A 21 6.62 -28.18 28.10
CA GLN A 21 7.12 -27.12 28.98
C GLN A 21 8.39 -26.47 28.39
N TYR A 22 9.31 -27.28 27.88
CA TYR A 22 10.52 -26.78 27.23
C TYR A 22 10.21 -25.95 25.96
N THR A 23 9.28 -26.41 25.11
CA THR A 23 8.88 -25.68 23.90
C THR A 23 8.07 -24.43 24.21
N GLY A 24 7.25 -24.44 25.29
CA GLY A 24 6.54 -23.26 25.77
C GLY A 24 7.49 -22.13 26.17
N ILE A 25 8.53 -22.44 26.95
CA ILE A 25 9.57 -21.48 27.35
C ILE A 25 10.33 -20.95 26.13
N THR A 26 10.62 -21.81 25.16
CA THR A 26 11.35 -21.43 23.94
C THR A 26 10.50 -20.61 22.98
N ALA A 27 9.17 -20.85 22.92
CA ALA A 27 8.24 -20.09 22.09
C ALA A 27 8.10 -18.64 22.58
N ASP A 28 8.13 -18.42 23.90
CA ASP A 28 8.10 -17.07 24.50
C ASP A 28 9.43 -16.31 24.32
N TYR A 29 10.54 -17.01 24.08
CA TYR A 29 11.86 -16.41 23.88
C TYR A 29 11.99 -15.66 22.54
N ILE A 30 11.23 -16.07 21.51
CA ILE A 30 11.26 -15.41 20.19
C ILE A 30 10.14 -14.37 20.16
N PRO A 31 10.44 -13.05 20.16
CA PRO A 31 9.41 -12.02 20.10
C PRO A 31 8.86 -11.93 18.67
N LEU A 32 8.02 -12.89 18.28
CA LEU A 32 7.42 -12.99 16.94
C LEU A 32 6.63 -11.74 16.58
N THR A 33 5.97 -11.10 17.56
CA THR A 33 5.25 -9.84 17.36
C THR A 33 6.21 -8.69 16.98
N PHE A 34 7.40 -8.66 17.56
CA PHE A 34 8.44 -7.69 17.20
C PHE A 34 8.95 -7.97 15.79
N MET A 35 9.33 -9.21 15.47
CA MET A 35 9.81 -9.57 14.14
C MET A 35 8.77 -9.32 13.03
N LEU A 36 7.50 -9.63 13.28
CA LEU A 36 6.40 -9.34 12.37
C LEU A 36 6.21 -7.82 12.20
N GLY A 37 6.31 -7.05 13.29
CA GLY A 37 6.28 -5.59 13.24
C GLY A 37 7.39 -4.99 12.38
N PHE A 38 8.63 -5.50 12.51
CA PHE A 38 9.76 -5.10 11.68
C PHE A 38 9.58 -5.52 10.22
N PHE A 39 9.12 -6.75 9.96
CA PHE A 39 8.87 -7.24 8.61
C PHE A 39 7.81 -6.40 7.90
N VAL A 40 6.66 -6.18 8.54
CA VAL A 40 5.59 -5.33 7.99
C VAL A 40 6.09 -3.90 7.77
N LYS A 41 6.86 -3.34 8.70
CA LYS A 41 7.43 -2.00 8.55
C LYS A 41 8.37 -1.91 7.35
N ILE A 42 9.30 -2.85 7.20
CA ILE A 42 10.26 -2.90 6.07
C ILE A 42 9.53 -3.07 4.73
N VAL A 43 8.48 -3.89 4.70
CA VAL A 43 7.67 -4.12 3.48
C VAL A 43 6.86 -2.86 3.12
N VAL A 44 6.34 -2.13 4.10
CA VAL A 44 5.54 -0.92 3.89
C VAL A 44 6.40 0.30 3.52
N GLU A 45 7.58 0.47 4.12
CA GLU A 45 8.50 1.60 3.80
C GLU A 45 8.98 1.57 2.35
N ARG A 46 9.08 0.38 1.74
CA ARG A 46 9.60 0.21 0.36
C ARG A 46 8.58 0.47 -0.76
N PHE A 47 7.33 0.81 -0.44
CA PHE A 47 6.28 0.91 -1.46
C PHE A 47 6.47 2.13 -2.39
N VAL A 48 6.72 3.31 -1.83
CA VAL A 48 6.82 4.58 -2.60
C VAL A 48 8.24 4.82 -3.13
N ASP A 49 9.26 4.36 -2.40
CA ASP A 49 10.67 4.67 -2.69
C ASP A 49 11.14 4.19 -4.07
N SER A 50 10.68 3.01 -4.53
CA SER A 50 11.06 2.47 -5.85
C SER A 50 10.60 3.38 -6.99
N VAL A 51 9.33 3.77 -6.98
CA VAL A 51 8.76 4.66 -8.00
C VAL A 51 9.33 6.07 -7.87
N ALA A 52 9.56 6.53 -6.64
CA ALA A 52 10.19 7.82 -6.39
C ALA A 52 11.57 7.91 -7.02
N HIS A 53 12.38 6.86 -6.87
CA HIS A 53 13.69 6.77 -7.49
C HIS A 53 13.61 6.77 -9.03
N ALA A 54 12.69 6.00 -9.61
CA ALA A 54 12.48 5.95 -11.06
C ALA A 54 12.08 7.31 -11.66
N VAL A 55 11.15 8.03 -11.01
CA VAL A 55 10.73 9.37 -11.47
C VAL A 55 11.88 10.38 -11.33
N CYS A 56 12.62 10.35 -10.22
CA CYS A 56 13.74 11.26 -10.00
C CYS A 56 14.92 11.03 -10.97
N SER A 57 15.18 9.79 -11.37
CA SER A 57 16.26 9.46 -12.31
C SER A 57 15.91 9.82 -13.76
N VAL A 58 14.62 9.76 -14.13
CA VAL A 58 14.17 10.00 -15.50
C VAL A 58 13.78 11.46 -15.76
N VAL A 59 13.12 12.13 -14.80
CA VAL A 59 12.57 13.49 -15.02
C VAL A 59 13.65 14.56 -14.80
N ARG A 60 14.19 15.07 -15.91
CA ARG A 60 15.26 16.08 -15.92
C ARG A 60 14.72 17.51 -15.87
N GLY A 61 15.52 18.40 -15.30
CA GLY A 61 15.28 19.83 -15.26
C GLY A 61 15.00 20.37 -13.86
N ASN A 62 15.56 21.55 -13.58
CA ASN A 62 15.47 22.24 -12.29
C ASN A 62 14.61 23.51 -12.37
N VAL A 63 13.81 23.65 -13.43
CA VAL A 63 12.83 24.72 -13.54
C VAL A 63 11.72 24.49 -12.53
N LEU A 64 11.21 25.58 -11.94
CA LEU A 64 10.17 25.53 -10.91
C LEU A 64 8.95 24.69 -11.33
N LYS A 65 8.53 24.77 -12.60
CA LYS A 65 7.44 23.97 -13.16
C LYS A 65 7.72 22.47 -13.06
N THR A 66 8.89 22.02 -13.50
CA THR A 66 9.31 20.60 -13.44
C THR A 66 9.45 20.11 -11.99
N ILE A 67 9.98 20.95 -11.10
CA ILE A 67 10.09 20.64 -9.67
C ILE A 67 8.69 20.42 -9.07
N LYS A 68 7.75 21.33 -9.37
CA LYS A 68 6.34 21.20 -8.94
C LYS A 68 5.71 19.93 -9.51
N THR A 69 5.95 19.60 -10.78
CA THR A 69 5.43 18.36 -11.38
C THR A 69 5.96 17.10 -10.67
N ARG A 70 7.27 17.02 -10.36
CA ARG A 70 7.83 15.89 -9.60
C ARG A 70 7.18 15.77 -8.22
N ARG A 71 7.01 16.89 -7.51
CA ARG A 71 6.33 16.90 -6.20
C ARG A 71 4.87 16.45 -6.30
N ASN A 72 4.16 16.88 -7.34
CA ASN A 72 2.77 16.45 -7.57
C ASN A 72 2.68 14.96 -7.88
N ILE A 73 3.61 14.40 -8.67
CA ILE A 73 3.68 12.95 -8.90
C ILE A 73 3.83 12.21 -7.56
N MET A 74 4.78 12.62 -6.70
CA MET A 74 4.97 11.99 -5.39
C MET A 74 3.73 12.14 -4.50
N ARG A 75 3.13 13.33 -4.46
CA ARG A 75 1.91 13.57 -3.68
C ARG A 75 0.76 12.67 -4.15
N TYR A 76 0.59 12.48 -5.45
CA TYR A 76 -0.43 11.59 -5.99
C TYR A 76 -0.16 10.10 -5.69
N LEU A 77 1.11 9.66 -5.65
CA LEU A 77 1.46 8.31 -5.21
C LEU A 77 1.07 8.07 -3.76
N CYS A 78 1.35 9.04 -2.89
CA CYS A 78 0.95 9.01 -1.48
C CYS A 78 -0.57 9.08 -1.34
N LEU A 79 -1.25 9.93 -2.10
CA LEU A 79 -2.71 10.05 -2.11
C LEU A 79 -3.35 8.71 -2.51
N MET A 80 -2.86 8.07 -3.57
CA MET A 80 -3.35 6.76 -4.00
C MET A 80 -3.20 5.71 -2.88
N GLN A 81 -2.04 5.66 -2.23
CA GLN A 81 -1.80 4.75 -1.11
C GLN A 81 -2.77 5.01 0.05
N VAL A 82 -2.93 6.27 0.44
CA VAL A 82 -3.80 6.64 1.56
C VAL A 82 -5.26 6.33 1.26
N LEU A 83 -5.73 6.55 0.02
CA LEU A 83 -7.09 6.18 -0.38
C LEU A 83 -7.32 4.67 -0.24
N VAL A 84 -6.41 3.84 -0.75
CA VAL A 84 -6.50 2.37 -0.62
C VAL A 84 -6.44 1.93 0.85
N LEU A 85 -5.47 2.46 1.61
CA LEU A 85 -5.31 2.10 3.02
C LEU A 85 -6.46 2.59 3.90
N ARG A 86 -7.16 3.66 3.52
CA ARG A 86 -8.35 4.14 4.23
C ARG A 86 -9.50 3.15 4.14
N ASP A 87 -9.63 2.47 3.01
CA ASP A 87 -10.69 1.50 2.78
C ASP A 87 -10.40 0.19 3.54
N ILE A 88 -9.12 -0.21 3.67
CA ILE A 88 -8.74 -1.47 4.32
C ILE A 88 -8.43 -1.30 5.82
N SER A 89 -7.80 -0.20 6.23
CA SER A 89 -7.30 -0.01 7.60
C SER A 89 -8.17 0.93 8.41
N VAL A 90 -8.79 0.41 9.47
CA VAL A 90 -9.57 1.21 10.45
C VAL A 90 -8.74 2.35 11.06
N ARG A 91 -7.45 2.14 11.29
CA ARG A 91 -6.55 3.17 11.85
C ARG A 91 -6.37 4.34 10.87
N VAL A 92 -6.17 4.03 9.59
CA VAL A 92 -6.02 5.05 8.54
C VAL A 92 -7.35 5.76 8.30
N ARG A 93 -8.47 5.03 8.32
CA ARG A 93 -9.82 5.60 8.25
C ARG A 93 -10.12 6.59 9.37
N LYS A 94 -9.72 6.26 10.62
CA LYS A 94 -9.84 7.19 11.75
C LYS A 94 -8.98 8.43 11.60
N ARG A 95 -7.79 8.31 11.01
CA ARG A 95 -6.88 9.45 10.76
C ARG A 95 -7.37 10.35 9.63
N PHE A 96 -7.93 9.77 8.57
CA PHE A 96 -8.40 10.48 7.38
C PHE A 96 -9.87 10.13 7.08
N PRO A 97 -10.83 10.56 7.91
CA PRO A 97 -12.22 10.17 7.78
C PRO A 97 -12.92 10.81 6.58
N THR A 98 -12.50 12.02 6.18
CA THR A 98 -13.13 12.83 5.13
C THR A 98 -12.11 13.29 4.09
N MET A 99 -12.57 13.69 2.90
CA MET A 99 -11.70 14.34 1.90
C MET A 99 -11.08 15.63 2.44
N GLN A 100 -11.82 16.37 3.27
CA GLN A 100 -11.30 17.57 3.93
C GLN A 100 -10.08 17.28 4.83
N ALA A 101 -10.03 16.11 5.47
CA ALA A 101 -8.87 15.68 6.25
C ALA A 101 -7.64 15.44 5.36
N LEU A 102 -7.83 14.94 4.13
CA LEU A 102 -6.74 14.77 3.15
C LEU A 102 -6.21 16.12 2.66
N ILE A 103 -7.08 17.11 2.50
CA ILE A 103 -6.69 18.49 2.14
C ILE A 103 -5.91 19.14 3.26
N SER A 104 -6.41 19.01 4.50
CA SER A 104 -5.75 19.55 5.69
C SER A 104 -4.36 18.93 5.91
N ALA A 105 -4.18 17.68 5.48
CA ALA A 105 -2.90 16.98 5.50
C ALA A 105 -1.98 17.29 4.31
N GLY A 106 -2.42 18.10 3.34
CA GLY A 106 -1.66 18.46 2.15
C GLY A 106 -1.51 17.32 1.13
N LEU A 107 -2.33 16.28 1.21
CA LEU A 107 -2.32 15.16 0.25
C LEU A 107 -3.19 15.45 -0.97
N LEU A 108 -4.24 16.24 -0.79
CA LEU A 108 -5.21 16.62 -1.83
C LEU A 108 -5.31 18.15 -1.88
N GLU A 109 -5.42 18.73 -3.07
CA GLU A 109 -5.69 20.16 -3.22
C GLU A 109 -7.20 20.42 -3.35
N LYS A 110 -7.67 21.62 -2.99
CA LYS A 110 -9.11 21.96 -3.07
C LYS A 110 -9.68 21.81 -4.48
N HIS A 111 -8.93 22.23 -5.49
CA HIS A 111 -9.37 22.12 -6.88
C HIS A 111 -9.45 20.65 -7.34
N GLU A 112 -8.62 19.76 -6.79
CA GLU A 112 -8.63 18.32 -7.09
C GLU A 112 -9.81 17.63 -6.42
N GLN A 113 -10.22 18.09 -5.23
CA GLN A 113 -11.45 17.63 -4.60
C GLN A 113 -12.66 17.91 -5.49
N ASN A 114 -12.78 19.12 -6.03
CA ASN A 114 -13.90 19.48 -6.90
C ASN A 114 -13.95 18.56 -8.14
N LEU A 115 -12.79 18.23 -8.72
CA LEU A 115 -12.71 17.27 -9.83
C LEU A 115 -13.13 15.85 -9.41
N ILE A 116 -12.76 15.41 -8.21
CA ILE A 116 -13.19 14.11 -7.68
C ILE A 116 -14.71 14.09 -7.50
N GLU A 117 -15.29 15.16 -6.96
CA GLU A 117 -16.74 15.28 -6.75
C GLU A 117 -17.48 15.27 -8.09
N GLU A 118 -17.03 16.03 -9.09
CA GLU A 118 -17.60 16.05 -10.44
C GLU A 118 -17.60 14.65 -11.09
N ILE A 119 -16.49 13.92 -10.96
CA ILE A 119 -16.37 12.55 -11.46
C ILE A 119 -17.21 11.57 -10.63
N GLY A 120 -17.29 11.77 -9.31
CA GLY A 120 -18.07 10.94 -8.40
C GLY A 120 -19.56 10.97 -8.68
N TYR A 121 -20.10 12.14 -9.05
CA TYR A 121 -21.49 12.28 -9.50
C TYR A 121 -21.78 11.51 -10.80
N GLN A 122 -20.79 11.33 -11.67
CA GLN A 122 -20.95 10.64 -12.96
C GLN A 122 -20.89 9.12 -12.84
N TYR A 123 -20.14 8.55 -11.89
CA TYR A 123 -19.77 7.13 -11.91
C TYR A 123 -20.36 6.24 -10.82
N ASN A 124 -21.28 6.74 -9.99
CA ASN A 124 -21.81 6.07 -8.78
C ASN A 124 -20.70 5.66 -7.80
N GLU A 125 -20.80 6.07 -6.54
CA GLU A 125 -19.78 5.94 -5.48
C GLU A 125 -19.31 4.49 -5.14
N GLN A 126 -19.79 3.48 -5.86
CA GLN A 126 -19.52 2.06 -5.61
C GLN A 126 -18.08 1.62 -5.91
N PHE A 127 -17.34 2.33 -6.75
CA PHE A 127 -15.94 1.99 -7.06
C PHE A 127 -14.98 2.98 -6.40
N GLY A 128 -14.03 2.47 -5.62
CA GLY A 128 -13.05 3.29 -4.90
C GLY A 128 -12.29 4.25 -5.82
N ILE A 129 -12.13 5.51 -5.41
CA ILE A 129 -11.54 6.61 -6.21
C ILE A 129 -10.01 6.57 -6.35
N TYR A 130 -9.35 5.50 -5.89
CA TYR A 130 -7.89 5.40 -5.89
C TYR A 130 -7.26 5.31 -7.29
N TRP A 131 -8.04 4.93 -8.32
CA TRP A 131 -7.56 4.89 -9.70
C TRP A 131 -7.33 6.28 -10.30
N LEU A 132 -7.96 7.31 -9.75
CA LEU A 132 -7.94 8.66 -10.32
C LEU A 132 -6.57 9.35 -10.18
N PRO A 133 -5.91 9.34 -9.00
CA PRO A 133 -4.53 9.82 -8.87
C PRO A 133 -3.54 9.11 -9.81
N TYR A 134 -3.73 7.81 -10.07
CA TYR A 134 -2.90 7.10 -11.06
C TYR A 134 -3.04 7.69 -12.46
N ASN A 135 -4.26 8.00 -12.89
CA ASN A 135 -4.49 8.64 -14.20
C ASN A 135 -3.81 10.01 -14.27
N TRP A 136 -3.94 10.84 -13.22
CA TRP A 136 -3.27 12.13 -13.16
C TRP A 136 -1.75 12.02 -13.24
N ILE A 137 -1.14 11.02 -12.59
CA ILE A 137 0.29 10.78 -12.71
C ILE A 137 0.66 10.44 -14.16
N CYS A 138 -0.06 9.53 -14.81
CA CYS A 138 0.18 9.17 -16.21
C CYS A 138 0.12 10.41 -17.12
N GLN A 139 -0.90 11.27 -16.94
CA GLN A 139 -1.02 12.52 -17.70
C GLN A 139 0.17 13.47 -17.45
N LEU A 140 0.65 13.59 -16.21
CA LEU A 140 1.85 14.37 -15.90
C LEU A 140 3.10 13.78 -16.59
N CYS A 141 3.26 12.46 -16.62
CA CYS A 141 4.36 11.79 -17.31
C CYS A 141 4.33 12.05 -18.82
N TYR A 142 3.16 11.97 -19.48
CA TYR A 142 3.01 12.31 -20.90
C TYR A 142 3.37 13.77 -21.16
N ARG A 143 2.87 14.71 -20.35
CA ARG A 143 3.22 16.14 -20.47
C ARG A 143 4.72 16.37 -20.27
N LEU A 144 5.37 15.68 -19.33
CA LEU A 144 6.82 15.78 -19.14
C LEU A 144 7.59 15.28 -20.36
N ARG A 145 7.07 14.29 -21.08
CA ARG A 145 7.66 13.80 -22.33
C ARG A 145 7.48 14.80 -23.47
N GLU A 146 6.30 15.39 -23.61
CA GLU A 146 6.01 16.45 -24.59
C GLU A 146 6.90 17.69 -24.38
N ASN A 147 7.11 18.08 -23.12
CA ASN A 147 7.97 19.20 -22.76
C ASN A 147 9.48 18.88 -22.83
N GLY A 148 9.86 17.67 -23.23
CA GLY A 148 11.27 17.24 -23.32
C GLY A 148 11.97 17.04 -21.97
N ASN A 149 11.25 17.08 -20.84
CA ASN A 149 11.80 16.78 -19.52
C ASN A 149 12.13 15.29 -19.36
N ILE A 150 11.42 14.42 -20.07
CA ILE A 150 11.78 13.01 -20.27
C ILE A 150 12.40 12.88 -21.66
N ALA A 151 13.64 12.39 -21.71
CA ALA A 151 14.46 12.48 -22.91
C ALA A 151 14.01 11.54 -24.06
N SER A 152 13.35 10.42 -23.75
CA SER A 152 12.99 9.43 -24.75
C SER A 152 11.80 8.56 -24.33
N ASP A 153 11.13 7.95 -25.31
CA ASP A 153 9.97 7.08 -25.09
C ASP A 153 10.30 5.81 -24.27
N PRO A 154 11.47 5.16 -24.41
CA PRO A 154 11.86 4.06 -23.52
C PRO A 154 11.93 4.47 -22.05
N LEU A 155 12.38 5.70 -21.75
CA LEU A 155 12.41 6.21 -20.38
C LEU A 155 11.01 6.49 -19.84
N LEU A 156 10.10 6.99 -20.69
CA LEU A 156 8.69 7.13 -20.33
C LEU A 156 8.07 5.76 -20.04
N SER A 157 8.27 4.78 -20.91
CA SER A 157 7.78 3.41 -20.74
C SER A 157 8.32 2.75 -19.46
N PHE A 158 9.58 3.00 -19.11
CA PHE A 158 10.17 2.55 -17.85
C PHE A 158 9.42 3.12 -16.64
N VAL A 159 9.20 4.44 -16.58
CA VAL A 159 8.47 5.07 -15.48
C VAL A 159 7.03 4.59 -15.40
N LEU A 160 6.34 4.46 -16.54
CA LEU A 160 4.96 3.95 -16.58
C LEU A 160 4.86 2.49 -16.13
N ARG A 161 5.90 1.68 -16.36
CA ARG A 161 5.98 0.31 -15.84
C ARG A 161 6.10 0.29 -14.31
N GLU A 162 7.02 1.07 -13.74
CA GLU A 162 7.18 1.18 -12.28
C GLU A 162 5.88 1.67 -11.61
N LEU A 163 5.19 2.64 -12.23
CA LEU A 163 3.88 3.12 -11.78
C LEU A 163 2.80 2.03 -11.82
N ARG A 164 2.80 1.22 -12.88
CA ARG A 164 1.87 0.10 -13.02
C ARG A 164 2.12 -0.95 -11.95
N GLU A 165 3.38 -1.36 -11.74
CA GLU A 165 3.74 -2.32 -10.69
C GLU A 165 3.32 -1.82 -9.30
N TYR A 166 3.51 -0.53 -9.02
CA TYR A 166 3.03 0.06 -7.77
C TYR A 166 1.51 -0.01 -7.62
N ARG A 167 0.76 0.32 -8.68
CA ARG A 167 -0.69 0.17 -8.69
C ARG A 167 -1.12 -1.28 -8.51
N GLU A 168 -0.45 -2.24 -9.13
CA GLU A 168 -0.73 -3.67 -8.99
C GLU A 168 -0.53 -4.14 -7.55
N ARG A 169 0.54 -3.70 -6.89
CA ARG A 169 0.76 -4.01 -5.47
C ARG A 169 -0.35 -3.44 -4.57
N LEU A 170 -0.86 -2.25 -4.85
CA LEU A 170 -2.04 -1.71 -4.14
C LEU A 170 -3.31 -2.50 -4.45
N GLN A 171 -3.49 -2.93 -5.70
CA GLN A 171 -4.61 -3.78 -6.10
C GLN A 171 -4.60 -5.12 -5.36
N THR A 172 -3.42 -5.71 -5.16
CA THR A 172 -3.26 -6.93 -4.37
C THR A 172 -3.78 -6.74 -2.93
N LEU A 173 -3.52 -5.59 -2.30
CA LEU A 173 -4.05 -5.29 -0.96
C LEU A 173 -5.57 -5.24 -0.95
N ILE A 174 -6.18 -4.60 -1.96
CA ILE A 174 -7.63 -4.55 -2.11
C ILE A 174 -8.20 -5.96 -2.29
N ASN A 175 -7.57 -6.78 -3.13
CA ASN A 175 -8.04 -8.14 -3.39
C ASN A 175 -8.02 -9.01 -2.11
N PHE A 176 -7.02 -8.82 -1.24
CA PHE A 176 -6.96 -9.51 0.06
C PHE A 176 -8.06 -9.07 1.03
N ASP A 177 -8.51 -7.82 0.95
CA ASP A 177 -9.62 -7.31 1.77
C ASP A 177 -10.99 -7.75 1.22
N LEU A 178 -11.14 -7.78 -0.11
CA LEU A 178 -12.38 -8.15 -0.78
C LEU A 178 -12.70 -9.65 -0.71
N VAL A 179 -11.68 -10.52 -0.65
CA VAL A 179 -11.87 -11.98 -0.61
C VAL A 179 -11.65 -12.48 0.82
N PRO A 180 -12.71 -12.60 1.64
CA PRO A 180 -12.57 -13.17 2.97
C PRO A 180 -12.13 -14.63 2.88
N ILE A 181 -11.22 -15.04 3.77
CA ILE A 181 -10.84 -16.45 3.91
C ILE A 181 -12.13 -17.23 4.18
N PRO A 182 -12.45 -18.30 3.42
CA PRO A 182 -13.63 -19.10 3.68
C PRO A 182 -13.55 -19.65 5.10
N LEU A 183 -14.38 -19.13 5.99
CA LEU A 183 -14.54 -19.72 7.31
C LEU A 183 -15.28 -21.04 7.08
N GLU A 184 -14.57 -22.17 7.24
CA GLU A 184 -15.20 -23.48 7.27
C GLU A 184 -16.35 -23.42 8.28
N LYS A 185 -17.58 -23.58 7.80
CA LYS A 185 -18.75 -23.79 8.65
C LYS A 185 -18.52 -25.12 9.37
N LYS A 186 -18.06 -25.05 10.63
CA LYS A 186 -18.19 -26.14 11.60
C LYS A 186 -19.53 -26.03 12.29
#